data_AF-A0A952D6A2-F1
#
_entry.id   AF-A0A952D6A2-F1
#
_cell.length_a   1.000
_cell.length_b   1.000
_cell.length_c   1.000
_cell.angle_alpha   90.00
_cell.angle_beta   90.00
_cell.angle_gamma   90.00
#
_symmetry.space_group_name_H-M   'P 1'
#
loop_
_entity.id
_entity.type
_entity.pdbx_description
1 polymer ?
#
loop_
_entity_poly.entity_id
_entity_poly.type
_entity_poly.pdbx_seq_one_letter_code
_entity_poly.pdbx_strand_id
1 'polypeptide(L)'
;EVLGIRTTAWLAPYDLGVSQILTLRAEPTLVEGVVELKLHIVRLSGESENWVNVNRRFLRDIRKQFLTWRTLDASQRTGYAERAEQTFSSYAVSP
;
A
#
# COMPACT_ATOMS: atom_id res chain seq x y z
N GLU A 1 -12.02 14.54 0.77
CA GLU A 1 -10.55 14.50 0.90
C GLU A 1 -10.06 13.14 0.39
N VAL A 2 -8.99 13.10 -0.42
CA VAL A 2 -8.46 11.82 -0.92
C VAL A 2 -7.55 11.24 0.15
N LEU A 3 -7.99 10.16 0.80
CA LEU A 3 -7.18 9.45 1.77
C LEU A 3 -6.08 8.69 1.02
N GLY A 4 -4.84 8.79 1.49
CA GLY A 4 -3.74 8.10 0.83
C GLY A 4 -2.45 8.08 1.63
N ILE A 5 -1.58 7.15 1.26
CA ILE A 5 -0.23 7.02 1.80
C ILE A 5 0.78 7.27 0.70
N ARG A 6 1.88 7.92 1.06
CA ARG A 6 3.06 8.05 0.20
C ARG A 6 4.28 7.64 0.98
N THR A 7 5.05 6.71 0.44
CA THR A 7 6.24 6.18 1.11
C THR A 7 7.33 5.84 0.10
N THR A 8 8.58 5.80 0.57
CA THR A 8 9.69 5.24 -0.19
C THR A 8 9.86 3.77 0.22
N ALA A 9 9.95 2.88 -0.76
CA ALA A 9 10.12 1.45 -0.55
C ALA A 9 11.37 0.95 -1.27
N TRP A 10 12.12 0.10 -0.58
CA TRP A 10 13.21 -0.69 -1.14
C TRP A 10 12.70 -2.12 -1.34
N LEU A 11 12.83 -2.63 -2.56
CA LEU A 11 12.29 -3.94 -2.90
C LEU A 11 13.37 -5.00 -2.82
N ALA A 12 13.04 -6.12 -2.18
CA ALA A 12 13.88 -7.31 -2.21
C ALA A 12 13.85 -7.97 -3.61
N PRO A 13 14.95 -8.59 -4.06
CA PRO A 13 16.23 -8.75 -3.35
C PRO A 13 17.08 -7.46 -3.40
N TYR A 14 17.64 -7.07 -2.25
CA TYR A 14 18.15 -5.70 -2.01
C TYR A 14 19.46 -5.39 -2.75
N ASP A 15 20.21 -6.43 -3.15
CA ASP A 15 21.41 -6.34 -3.98
C ASP A 15 21.13 -5.74 -5.37
N LEU A 16 19.89 -5.81 -5.86
CA LEU A 16 19.49 -5.14 -7.11
C LEU A 16 19.39 -3.62 -6.99
N GLY A 17 19.52 -3.07 -5.77
CA GLY A 17 19.51 -1.62 -5.51
C GLY A 17 18.21 -0.92 -5.91
N VAL A 18 17.09 -1.65 -6.00
CA VAL A 18 15.81 -1.10 -6.46
C VAL A 18 15.11 -0.37 -5.31
N SER A 19 14.87 0.93 -5.52
CA SER A 19 14.00 1.74 -4.67
C SER A 19 12.97 2.50 -5.49
N GLN A 20 11.84 2.82 -4.87
CA GLN A 20 10.74 3.50 -5.53
C GLN A 20 9.91 4.35 -4.55
N ILE A 21 9.23 5.36 -5.09
CA ILE A 21 8.13 6.03 -4.41
C ILE A 21 6.86 5.25 -4.71
N LEU A 22 6.13 4.90 -3.66
CA LEU A 22 4.79 4.34 -3.73
C LEU A 22 3.79 5.38 -3.25
N THR A 23 2.75 5.63 -4.05
CA THR A 23 1.60 6.44 -3.66
C THR A 23 0.34 5.61 -3.82
N LEU A 24 -0.36 5.35 -2.73
CA LEU A 24 -1.65 4.67 -2.72
C LEU A 24 -2.74 5.67 -2.33
N ARG A 25 -3.81 5.74 -3.12
CA ARG A 25 -4.94 6.65 -2.90
C ARG A 25 -6.25 5.88 -2.92
N ALA A 26 -7.13 6.23 -2.01
CA ALA A 26 -8.51 5.80 -1.97
C ALA A 26 -9.38 6.90 -2.57
N GLU A 27 -10.03 6.59 -3.69
CA GLU A 27 -10.87 7.53 -4.45
C GLU A 27 -12.32 7.02 -4.47
N PRO A 28 -13.31 7.91 -4.26
CA PRO A 28 -14.71 7.52 -4.36
C PRO A 28 -15.05 7.13 -5.80
N THR A 29 -15.98 6.18 -5.94
CA THR A 29 -16.53 5.80 -7.25
C THR A 29 -17.97 6.28 -7.41
N LEU A 30 -18.55 6.11 -8.61
CA LEU A 30 -19.97 6.37 -8.85
C LEU A 30 -20.88 5.38 -8.12
N VAL A 31 -20.34 4.26 -7.63
CA VAL A 31 -21.10 3.25 -6.89
C VAL A 31 -20.96 3.52 -5.39
N GLU A 32 -22.07 3.75 -4.72
CA GLU A 32 -22.10 4.03 -3.29
C GLU A 32 -21.49 2.87 -2.49
N GLY A 33 -20.66 3.22 -1.50
CA GLY A 33 -19.94 2.25 -0.68
C GLY A 33 -18.77 1.55 -1.39
N VAL A 34 -18.49 1.86 -2.66
CA VAL A 34 -17.33 1.33 -3.39
C VAL A 34 -16.27 2.41 -3.54
N VAL A 35 -15.06 2.07 -3.08
CA VAL A 35 -13.87 2.90 -3.16
C VAL A 35 -12.89 2.25 -4.13
N GLU A 36 -12.35 3.03 -5.06
CA GLU A 36 -11.27 2.62 -5.93
C GLU A 36 -9.93 2.91 -5.27
N LEU A 37 -9.01 1.93 -5.34
CA LEU A 37 -7.64 2.10 -4.86
C LEU A 37 -6.70 2.32 -6.05
N LYS A 38 -6.12 3.52 -6.12
CA LYS A 38 -5.14 3.87 -7.16
C LYS A 38 -3.74 3.80 -6.59
N LEU A 39 -2.92 2.95 -7.22
CA LEU A 39 -1.51 2.77 -6.88
C LEU A 39 -0.65 3.39 -7.99
N HIS A 40 0.19 4.35 -7.62
CA HIS A 40 1.19 4.95 -8.50
C HIS A 40 2.58 4.66 -7.95
N ILE A 41 3.45 4.10 -8.79
CA ILE A 41 4.83 3.75 -8.44
C ILE A 41 5.81 4.48 -9.35
N VAL A 42 6.84 5.07 -8.76
CA VAL A 42 7.89 5.80 -9.49
C VAL A 42 9.24 5.24 -9.08
N ARG A 43 9.98 4.69 -10.03
CA ARG A 43 11.35 4.21 -9.81
C ARG A 43 12.26 5.37 -9.36
N LEU A 44 13.02 5.15 -8.30
CA LEU A 44 14.05 6.06 -7.83
C LEU A 44 15.47 5.56 -8.18
N SER A 45 15.71 4.26 -8.02
CA SER A 45 17.00 3.63 -8.28
C SER A 45 16.84 2.21 -8.81
N GLY A 46 17.96 1.63 -9.25
CA GLY A 46 18.04 0.28 -9.82
C GLY A 46 17.73 0.24 -11.31
N GLU A 47 18.20 -0.83 -11.96
CA GLU A 47 17.99 -1.05 -13.39
C GLU A 47 16.51 -1.17 -13.74
N SER A 48 16.13 -0.69 -14.93
CA SER A 48 14.71 -0.60 -15.32
C SER A 48 14.09 -2.00 -15.38
N GLU A 49 14.82 -2.95 -15.97
CA GLU A 49 14.41 -4.34 -16.07
C GLU A 49 14.25 -5.00 -14.69
N ASN A 50 15.22 -4.79 -13.80
CA ASN A 50 15.14 -5.27 -12.41
C ASN A 50 13.92 -4.67 -11.69
N TRP A 51 13.70 -3.35 -11.80
CA TRP A 51 12.55 -2.67 -11.20
C TRP A 51 11.22 -3.22 -11.71
N VAL A 52 11.07 -3.46 -13.01
CA VAL A 52 9.87 -4.10 -13.58
C VAL A 52 9.70 -5.50 -13.03
N ASN A 53 10.76 -6.30 -12.99
CA ASN A 53 10.72 -7.69 -12.52
C ASN A 53 10.31 -7.80 -11.05
N VAL A 54 10.94 -7.03 -10.15
CA VAL A 54 10.60 -7.08 -8.72
C VAL A 54 9.21 -6.50 -8.43
N ASN A 55 8.75 -5.51 -9.22
CA ASN A 55 7.41 -4.96 -9.06
C ASN A 55 6.31 -5.95 -9.38
N ARG A 56 6.50 -6.91 -10.31
CA ARG A 56 5.49 -7.95 -10.57
C ARG A 56 5.15 -8.73 -9.30
N ARG A 57 6.17 -9.13 -8.54
CA ARG A 57 5.99 -9.82 -7.25
C ARG A 57 5.37 -8.89 -6.21
N PHE A 58 5.90 -7.68 -6.06
CA PHE A 58 5.42 -6.70 -5.10
C PHE A 58 3.92 -6.39 -5.29
N LEU A 59 3.49 -6.12 -6.52
CA LEU A 59 2.10 -5.85 -6.88
C LEU A 59 1.19 -7.06 -6.67
N ARG A 60 1.68 -8.27 -6.95
CA ARG A 60 0.95 -9.51 -6.65
C ARG A 60 0.70 -9.66 -5.15
N ASP A 61 1.70 -9.37 -4.33
CA ASP A 61 1.60 -9.50 -2.88
C ASP A 61 0.64 -8.43 -2.32
N ILE A 62 0.69 -7.19 -2.80
CA ILE A 62 -0.31 -6.14 -2.49
C ILE A 62 -1.72 -6.60 -2.88
N ARG A 63 -1.90 -7.10 -4.11
CA ARG A 63 -3.20 -7.58 -4.60
C ARG A 63 -3.75 -8.69 -3.69
N LYS A 64 -2.90 -9.61 -3.24
CA LYS A 64 -3.30 -10.67 -2.31
C LYS A 64 -3.83 -10.09 -1.00
N GLN A 65 -3.19 -9.06 -0.43
CA GLN A 65 -3.69 -8.42 0.79
C GLN A 65 -5.09 -7.80 0.60
N PHE A 66 -5.34 -7.12 -0.52
CA PHE A 66 -6.66 -6.55 -0.80
C PHE A 66 -7.74 -7.60 -1.08
N LEU A 67 -7.39 -8.72 -1.73
CA LEU A 67 -8.32 -9.84 -1.90
C LEU A 67 -8.67 -10.47 -0.54
N THR A 68 -7.69 -10.67 0.34
CA THR A 68 -7.93 -11.13 1.71
C THR A 68 -8.79 -10.13 2.48
N TRP A 69 -8.52 -8.83 2.36
CA TRP A 69 -9.34 -7.79 3.01
C TRP A 69 -10.82 -7.91 2.64
N ARG A 70 -11.11 -8.20 1.36
CA ARG A 70 -12.48 -8.40 0.88
C ARG A 70 -13.19 -9.60 1.52
N THR A 71 -12.45 -10.62 1.94
CA THR A 71 -13.03 -11.82 2.58
C THR A 71 -13.26 -11.66 4.07
N LEU A 72 -12.73 -10.60 4.70
CA LEU A 72 -12.92 -10.37 6.13
C LEU A 72 -14.37 -9.98 6.45
N ASP A 73 -14.86 -10.48 7.58
CA ASP A 73 -16.14 -10.05 8.15
C ASP A 73 -16.03 -8.68 8.84
N ALA A 74 -17.18 -8.14 9.28
CA ALA A 74 -17.24 -6.83 9.92
C ALA A 74 -16.41 -6.75 11.21
N SER A 75 -16.44 -7.80 12.04
CA SER A 75 -15.72 -7.82 13.32
C SER A 75 -14.20 -7.82 13.10
N GLN A 76 -13.73 -8.57 12.11
CA GLN A 76 -12.33 -8.61 11.72
C GLN A 76 -11.88 -7.25 11.20
N ARG A 77 -12.67 -6.60 10.34
CA ARG A 77 -12.37 -5.25 9.82
C ARG A 77 -12.29 -4.21 10.93
N THR A 78 -13.20 -4.24 11.90
CA THR A 78 -13.15 -3.36 13.09
C THR A 78 -11.85 -3.56 13.86
N GLY A 79 -11.43 -4.80 14.10
CA GLY A 79 -10.15 -5.07 14.78
C GLY A 79 -8.90 -4.60 14.01
N TYR A 80 -8.98 -4.43 12.68
CA TYR A 80 -7.93 -3.76 11.92
C TYR A 80 -7.97 -2.24 12.08
N ALA A 81 -9.17 -1.64 12.14
CA ALA A 81 -9.33 -0.19 12.34
C ALA A 81 -8.83 0.25 13.73
N GLU A 82 -9.23 -0.44 14.79
CA GLU A 82 -8.79 -0.14 16.17
C GLU A 82 -7.27 -0.23 16.31
N ARG A 83 -6.66 -1.26 15.72
CA ARG A 83 -5.21 -1.44 15.74
C ARG A 83 -4.49 -0.39 14.90
N ALA A 84 -5.08 0.05 13.79
CA ALA A 84 -4.56 1.17 13.01
C ALA A 84 -4.57 2.45 13.86
N GLU A 85 -5.66 2.77 14.55
CA GLU A 85 -5.75 3.94 15.44
C GLU A 85 -4.67 3.92 16.54
N GLN A 86 -4.49 2.78 17.21
CA GLN A 86 -3.44 2.61 18.23
C GLN A 86 -2.04 2.82 17.66
N THR A 87 -1.78 2.25 16.47
CA THR A 87 -0.48 2.32 15.81
C THR A 87 -0.18 3.74 15.34
N PHE A 88 -1.12 4.39 14.65
CA PHE A 88 -0.89 5.74 14.12
C PHE A 88 -0.92 6.82 15.19
N SER A 89 -1.67 6.61 16.28
CA SER A 89 -1.65 7.51 17.44
C SER A 89 -0.27 7.52 18.13
N SER A 90 0.41 6.38 18.23
CA SER A 90 1.76 6.33 18.83
C SER A 90 2.83 7.04 17.97
N TYR A 91 2.67 7.06 16.65
CA TYR A 91 3.54 7.82 15.74
C TYR A 91 3.24 9.32 15.68
N ALA A 92 2.00 9.74 15.94
CA ALA A 92 1.62 11.15 15.99
C ALA A 92 2.19 11.90 17.23
N VAL A 93 2.78 11.18 18.19
CA VAL A 93 3.28 11.73 19.47
C VAL A 93 4.81 11.78 19.53
N SER A 94 5.54 11.42 18.47
CA SER A 94 7.01 11.57 18.43
C SER A 94 7.44 12.87 17.71
N PRO A 95 8.24 13.75 18.35
CA PRO A 95 8.70 15.02 17.79
C PRO A 95 9.64 14.89 16.58
#